data_AF-A0A2D6BIB9-F1
#
_entry.id   AF-A0A2D6BIB9-F1
#
_cell.length_a   1.000
_cell.length_b   1.000
_cell.length_c   1.000
_cell.angle_alpha   90.00
_cell.angle_beta   90.00
_cell.angle_gamma   90.00
#
_symmetry.space_group_name_H-M   'P 1'
#
loop_
_entity.id
_entity.type
_entity.pdbx_description
1 polymer ?
#
loop_
_entity_poly.entity_id
_entity_poly.type
_entity_poly.pdbx_seq_one_letter_code
_entity_poly.pdbx_strand_id
1 'polypeptide(L)'
;MVEDPEPTQEASEPQPAPKPEYAPTPFDGPYFVPVLLAGMALWFGYDGFLNPERLDPEASLSNYLAFNQWGAALLALASGITGWRAWRREHAGGSEEPPP
;
A
#
# COMPACT_ATOMS: atom_id res chain seq x y z
N MET A 1 -29.99 3.12 66.59
CA MET A 1 -29.30 3.89 65.54
C MET A 1 -28.56 2.88 64.69
N VAL A 2 -29.16 2.49 63.57
CA VAL A 2 -28.53 1.66 62.54
C VAL A 2 -28.35 2.62 61.37
N GLU A 3 -27.10 2.90 61.00
CA GLU A 3 -26.78 3.70 59.82
C GLU A 3 -26.93 2.79 58.60
N ASP A 4 -27.85 3.13 57.70
CA ASP A 4 -27.93 2.53 56.37
C ASP A 4 -26.69 2.93 55.56
N PRO A 5 -26.01 2.00 54.87
CA PRO A 5 -24.89 2.36 54.00
C PRO A 5 -25.39 3.10 52.74
N GLU A 6 -24.74 4.21 52.40
CA GLU A 6 -25.01 5.00 51.20
C GLU A 6 -24.90 4.15 49.91
N PRO A 7 -25.73 4.41 48.88
CA PRO A 7 -25.60 3.76 47.60
C PRO A 7 -24.29 4.22 46.94
N THR A 8 -23.36 3.30 46.79
CA THR A 8 -22.12 3.50 46.03
C THR A 8 -22.51 3.82 44.58
N GLN A 9 -22.39 5.09 44.18
CA GLN A 9 -22.49 5.48 42.78
C GLN A 9 -21.33 4.83 42.03
N GLU A 10 -21.64 3.79 41.24
CA GLU A 10 -20.76 3.29 40.20
C GLU A 10 -20.46 4.45 39.26
N ALA A 11 -19.25 4.98 39.36
CA ALA A 11 -18.71 5.95 38.42
C ALA A 11 -18.77 5.30 37.03
N SER A 12 -19.68 5.80 36.18
CA SER A 12 -19.75 5.42 34.77
C SER A 12 -18.38 5.62 34.16
N GLU A 13 -17.74 4.53 33.75
CA GLU A 13 -16.49 4.58 33.00
C GLU A 13 -16.68 5.50 31.78
N PRO A 14 -15.76 6.44 31.54
CA PRO A 14 -15.86 7.30 30.37
C PRO A 14 -15.80 6.44 29.12
N GLN A 15 -16.91 6.41 28.35
CA GLN A 15 -16.92 5.79 27.03
C GLN A 15 -15.79 6.40 26.20
N PRO A 16 -14.92 5.58 25.56
CA PRO A 16 -13.89 6.09 24.69
C PRO A 16 -14.55 6.88 23.56
N ALA A 17 -14.14 8.13 23.40
CA ALA A 17 -14.64 9.01 22.34
C ALA A 17 -14.54 8.31 20.98
N PRO A 18 -15.55 8.47 20.09
CA PRO A 18 -15.51 7.87 18.76
C PRO A 18 -14.24 8.32 18.05
N LYS A 19 -13.45 7.35 17.58
CA LYS A 19 -12.22 7.61 16.83
C LYS A 19 -12.61 8.39 15.56
N PRO A 20 -11.85 9.43 15.17
CA PRO A 20 -12.11 10.14 13.93
C PRO A 20 -12.09 9.16 12.76
N GLU A 21 -13.19 9.09 12.04
CA GLU A 21 -13.32 8.30 10.82
C GLU A 21 -12.44 8.94 9.75
N TYR A 22 -11.35 8.27 9.36
CA TYR A 22 -10.48 8.76 8.30
C TYR A 22 -11.19 8.59 6.95
N ALA A 23 -11.34 9.69 6.22
CA ALA A 23 -11.85 9.64 4.86
C ALA A 23 -10.87 8.85 3.96
N PRO A 24 -11.36 7.95 3.10
CA PRO A 24 -10.50 7.18 2.21
C PRO A 24 -9.74 8.11 1.26
N THR A 25 -8.43 7.89 1.15
CA THR A 25 -7.53 8.64 0.28
C THR A 25 -7.26 7.84 -1.00
N PRO A 26 -6.83 8.48 -2.11
CA PRO A 26 -6.43 7.76 -3.32
C PRO A 26 -5.26 6.79 -3.11
N PHE A 27 -4.54 6.88 -1.98
CA PHE A 27 -3.44 5.99 -1.59
C PHE A 27 -3.93 4.67 -0.98
N ASP A 28 -5.18 4.63 -0.51
CA ASP A 28 -5.79 3.45 0.14
C ASP A 28 -6.36 2.45 -0.89
N GLY A 29 -6.37 2.83 -2.18
CA GLY A 29 -6.87 1.99 -3.26
C GLY A 29 -6.01 0.73 -3.47
N PRO A 30 -6.61 -0.46 -3.70
CA PRO A 30 -5.88 -1.71 -3.84
C PRO A 30 -4.91 -1.72 -5.04
N TYR A 31 -5.15 -0.86 -6.04
CA TYR A 31 -4.32 -0.72 -7.22
C TYR A 31 -3.30 0.43 -7.16
N PHE A 32 -3.25 1.24 -6.09
CA PHE A 32 -2.30 2.36 -6.00
C PHE A 32 -0.84 1.88 -6.12
N VAL A 33 -0.46 0.90 -5.29
CA VAL A 33 0.88 0.32 -5.25
C VAL A 33 1.28 -0.33 -6.59
N PRO A 34 0.49 -1.24 -7.20
CA PRO A 34 0.89 -1.85 -8.46
C PRO A 34 1.02 -0.83 -9.60
N VAL A 35 0.19 0.21 -9.64
CA VAL A 35 0.29 1.28 -10.65
C VAL A 35 1.55 2.12 -10.44
N LEU A 36 1.87 2.49 -9.20
CA LEU A 36 3.10 3.20 -8.88
C LEU A 36 4.34 2.39 -9.29
N LEU A 37 4.35 1.09 -8.98
CA LEU A 37 5.43 0.18 -9.37
C LEU A 37 5.55 0.05 -10.89
N ALA A 38 4.42 -0.01 -11.61
CA ALA A 38 4.43 -0.03 -13.07
C ALA A 38 5.02 1.25 -13.66
N GLY A 39 4.66 2.42 -13.11
CA GLY A 39 5.24 3.71 -13.52
C GLY A 39 6.75 3.76 -13.30
N MET A 40 7.22 3.28 -12.14
CA MET A 40 8.66 3.18 -11.86
C MET A 40 9.37 2.16 -12.76
N ALA A 41 8.74 1.02 -13.06
CA ALA A 41 9.28 0.04 -14.00
C ALA A 41 9.46 0.63 -15.40
N LEU A 42 8.50 1.43 -15.87
CA LEU A 42 8.59 2.14 -17.15
C LEU A 42 9.70 3.19 -17.15
N TRP A 43 9.86 3.93 -16.05
CA TRP A 43 10.95 4.91 -15.90
C TRP A 43 12.32 4.24 -15.98
N PHE A 44 12.54 3.21 -15.18
CA PHE A 44 13.79 2.44 -15.17
C PHE A 44 14.01 1.74 -16.51
N GLY A 45 12.95 1.23 -17.13
CA GLY A 45 13.02 0.60 -18.44
C GLY A 45 13.41 1.59 -19.54
N TYR A 46 12.93 2.82 -19.47
CA TYR A 46 13.31 3.88 -20.40
C TYR A 46 14.81 4.17 -20.34
N ASP A 47 15.36 4.41 -19.14
CA ASP A 47 16.79 4.67 -18.97
C ASP A 47 17.67 3.42 -19.21
N GLY A 48 17.16 2.22 -18.94
CA GLY A 48 17.91 0.97 -19.07
C GLY A 48 17.91 0.33 -20.47
N PHE A 49 16.90 0.58 -21.29
CA PHE A 49 16.75 -0.04 -22.62
C PHE A 49 16.61 0.96 -23.77
N LEU A 50 15.92 2.08 -23.57
CA LEU A 50 15.54 3.00 -24.66
C LEU A 50 16.48 4.19 -24.79
N ASN A 51 17.30 4.47 -23.77
CA ASN A 51 18.16 5.64 -23.74
C ASN A 51 19.59 5.38 -23.19
N PRO A 52 20.29 4.32 -23.62
CA PRO A 52 21.60 3.96 -23.08
C PRO A 52 22.68 5.01 -23.35
N GLU A 53 22.50 5.87 -24.36
CA GLU A 53 23.46 6.89 -24.79
C GLU A 53 23.46 8.15 -23.92
N ARG A 54 22.42 8.39 -23.11
CA ARG A 54 22.37 9.53 -22.17
C ARG A 54 23.10 9.28 -20.84
N LEU A 55 23.51 8.04 -20.58
CA LEU A 55 24.32 7.72 -19.40
C LEU A 55 25.76 8.16 -19.69
N ASP A 56 26.26 9.14 -18.93
CA ASP A 56 27.57 9.75 -19.13
C ASP A 56 28.67 8.69 -19.38
N PRO A 57 29.49 8.84 -20.43
CA PRO A 57 30.52 7.86 -20.79
C PRO A 57 31.62 7.69 -19.73
N GLU A 58 31.80 8.65 -18.82
CA GLU A 58 32.75 8.54 -17.69
C GLU A 58 32.18 7.79 -16.47
N ALA A 59 30.86 7.66 -16.36
CA ALA A 59 30.20 7.07 -15.21
C ALA A 59 29.99 5.56 -15.40
N SER A 60 31.06 4.74 -15.35
CA SER A 60 31.01 3.27 -15.27
C SER A 60 29.75 2.65 -15.92
N LEU A 61 29.65 2.77 -17.24
CA LEU A 61 28.41 2.58 -18.03
C LEU A 61 27.69 1.24 -17.75
N SER A 62 28.43 0.20 -17.36
CA SER A 62 27.89 -1.14 -17.14
C SER A 62 27.03 -1.27 -15.88
N ASN A 63 27.42 -0.63 -14.77
CA ASN A 63 26.75 -0.85 -13.48
C ASN A 63 25.41 -0.12 -13.40
N TYR A 64 25.34 1.12 -13.90
CA TYR A 64 24.10 1.90 -13.93
C TYR A 64 23.08 1.33 -14.92
N LEU A 65 23.55 0.89 -16.10
CA LEU A 65 22.70 0.25 -17.09
C LEU A 65 22.10 -1.06 -16.53
N ALA A 66 22.94 -1.92 -15.93
CA ALA A 66 22.47 -3.15 -15.31
C ALA A 66 21.51 -2.88 -14.15
N PHE A 67 21.78 -1.86 -13.33
CA PHE A 67 20.88 -1.45 -12.25
C PHE A 67 19.49 -1.07 -12.78
N ASN A 68 19.42 -0.26 -13.85
CA ASN A 68 18.16 0.15 -14.44
C ASN A 68 17.41 -1.03 -15.08
N GLN A 69 18.11 -1.93 -15.76
CA GLN A 69 17.51 -3.11 -16.39
C GLN A 69 16.94 -4.09 -15.36
N TRP A 70 17.72 -4.44 -14.33
CA TRP A 70 17.26 -5.31 -13.25
C TRP A 70 16.20 -4.63 -12.39
N GLY A 71 16.35 -3.34 -12.12
CA GLY A 71 15.34 -2.54 -11.42
C GLY A 71 14.00 -2.55 -12.14
N ALA A 72 14.01 -2.32 -13.47
CA ALA A 72 12.80 -2.39 -14.30
C ALA A 72 12.14 -3.77 -14.23
N ALA A 73 12.92 -4.85 -14.34
CA ALA A 73 12.40 -6.22 -14.29
C ALA A 73 11.78 -6.56 -12.91
N LEU A 74 12.46 -6.20 -11.83
CA LEU A 74 11.98 -6.44 -10.46
C LEU A 74 10.72 -5.63 -10.16
N LEU A 75 10.68 -4.36 -10.56
CA LEU A 75 9.51 -3.50 -10.38
C LEU A 75 8.31 -3.98 -11.21
N ALA A 76 8.52 -4.42 -12.45
CA ALA A 76 7.48 -5.00 -13.28
C ALA A 76 6.91 -6.28 -12.66
N LEU A 77 7.77 -7.15 -12.16
CA LEU A 77 7.35 -8.37 -11.46
C LEU A 77 6.57 -8.05 -10.18
N ALA A 78 7.07 -7.13 -9.36
CA ALA A 78 6.39 -6.70 -8.14
C ALA A 78 5.03 -6.06 -8.43
N SER A 79 4.93 -5.22 -9.48
CA SER A 79 3.68 -4.65 -9.97
C SER A 79 2.68 -5.75 -10.37
N GLY A 80 3.12 -6.74 -11.15
CA GLY A 80 2.29 -7.87 -11.56
C GLY A 80 1.79 -8.71 -10.38
N ILE A 81 2.66 -9.02 -9.41
CA ILE A 81 2.30 -9.80 -8.22
C ILE A 81 1.30 -9.03 -7.35
N THR A 82 1.58 -7.75 -7.07
CA THR A 82 0.71 -6.93 -6.22
C THR A 82 -0.63 -6.64 -6.90
N GLY A 83 -0.63 -6.39 -8.21
CA GLY A 83 -1.83 -6.23 -9.03
C GLY A 83 -2.67 -7.49 -9.07
N TRP A 84 -2.06 -8.66 -9.24
CA TRP A 84 -2.78 -9.95 -9.17
C TRP A 84 -3.37 -10.22 -7.80
N ARG A 85 -2.67 -9.85 -6.71
CA ARG A 85 -3.19 -9.95 -5.34
C ARG A 85 -4.35 -8.99 -5.10
N ALA A 86 -4.27 -7.76 -5.60
CA ALA A 86 -5.35 -6.78 -5.55
C ALA A 86 -6.59 -7.30 -6.28
N TRP A 87 -6.42 -7.75 -7.52
CA TRP A 87 -7.47 -8.35 -8.33
C TRP A 87 -8.13 -9.54 -7.63
N ARG A 88 -7.33 -10.45 -7.05
CA ARG A 88 -7.88 -11.60 -6.31
C ARG A 88 -8.67 -11.21 -5.06
N ARG A 89 -8.31 -10.13 -4.35
CA ARG A 89 -9.07 -9.65 -3.19
C ARG A 89 -10.45 -9.15 -3.59
N GLU A 90 -10.52 -8.40 -4.69
CA GLU A 90 -11.80 -7.89 -5.22
C GLU A 90 -12.70 -9.03 -5.72
N HIS A 91 -12.12 -10.06 -6.32
CA HIS A 91 -12.89 -11.17 -6.90
C HIS A 91 -13.20 -12.29 -5.90
N ALA A 92 -12.46 -12.40 -4.78
CA ALA A 92 -12.73 -13.37 -3.71
C ALA A 92 -13.76 -12.87 -2.69
N GLY A 93 -13.98 -11.55 -2.59
CA GLY A 93 -14.91 -10.93 -1.63
C GLY A 93 -16.40 -11.05 -1.95
N GLY A 94 -16.79 -11.71 -3.05
CA GLY A 94 -18.18 -11.88 -3.45
C GLY A 94 -19.00 -12.91 -2.65
N SER A 95 -18.53 -13.36 -1.48
CA SER A 95 -19.17 -14.45 -0.71
C SER A 95 -19.48 -14.13 0.77
N GLU A 96 -19.16 -12.93 1.27
CA GLU A 96 -19.46 -12.56 2.66
C GLU A 96 -20.54 -11.46 2.67
N GLU A 97 -21.79 -11.88 2.45
CA GLU A 97 -22.96 -11.15 2.92
C GLU A 97 -22.97 -11.25 4.46
N PRO A 98 -23.02 -10.12 5.21
CA PRO A 98 -23.04 -10.19 6.67
C PRO A 98 -24.35 -10.85 7.12
N PRO A 99 -24.33 -11.78 8.10
CA PRO A 99 -25.55 -12.35 8.62
C PRO A 99 -26.40 -11.26 9.31
N PRO A 100 -27.74 -11.39 9.28
CA PRO A 100 -28.68 -10.40 9.80
C PRO A 100 -28.56 -10.18 11.31
#